data_AF-A0A1L3JHB8-F1
#
_entry.id   AF-A0A1L3JHB8-F1
#
_cell.length_a   1.000
_cell.length_b   1.000
_cell.length_c   1.000
_cell.angle_alpha   90.00
_cell.angle_beta   90.00
_cell.angle_gamma   90.00
#
_symmetry.space_group_name_H-M   'P 1'
#
loop_
_entity.id
_entity.type
_entity.pdbx_description
1 polymer ?
#
loop_
_entity_poly.entity_id
_entity_poly.type
_entity_poly.pdbx_seq_one_letter_code
_entity_poly.pdbx_strand_id
1 'polypeptide(L)'
;MYNYSKIETFWNNLNSFDIDYFKKKNDELYPFLLNFLLEDLFKRDEIQIGIQTYYKVKYSCVTYDQYEHEKELTIKFLSQNEITLFISLMDDDGKLHSYNYLLGKEQIKSIPKGLLNILEDCLKNLTTQTISINKLTIS
;
A
#
# COMPACT_ATOMS: atom_id res chain seq x y z
N MET A 1 24.20 2.09 4.82
CA MET A 1 23.98 0.67 4.51
C MET A 1 22.68 0.24 5.18
N TYR A 2 21.63 -0.06 4.42
CA TYR A 2 20.36 -0.50 5.00
C TYR A 2 20.46 -1.93 5.54
N ASN A 3 19.75 -2.19 6.63
CA ASN A 3 19.62 -3.50 7.22
C ASN A 3 18.46 -4.21 6.50
N TYR A 4 18.73 -4.76 5.31
CA TYR A 4 17.81 -5.62 4.55
C TYR A 4 17.13 -6.67 5.43
N SER A 5 17.81 -7.09 6.51
CA SER A 5 17.28 -8.01 7.51
C SER A 5 15.92 -7.60 8.09
N LYS A 6 15.56 -6.32 8.27
CA LYS A 6 14.27 -5.98 8.93
C LYS A 6 13.04 -6.20 8.03
N ILE A 7 13.18 -5.92 6.74
CA ILE A 7 12.10 -6.04 5.74
C ILE A 7 11.98 -7.50 5.31
N GLU A 8 13.12 -8.15 5.08
CA GLU A 8 13.17 -9.58 4.84
C GLU A 8 12.66 -10.34 6.07
N THR A 9 13.02 -9.92 7.29
CA THR A 9 12.44 -10.47 8.53
C THR A 9 10.94 -10.20 8.59
N PHE A 10 10.45 -9.00 8.26
CA PHE A 10 9.01 -8.73 8.24
C PHE A 10 8.26 -9.65 7.25
N TRP A 11 8.75 -9.76 6.01
CA TRP A 11 8.13 -10.57 4.96
C TRP A 11 8.34 -12.09 5.15
N ASN A 12 9.48 -12.52 5.67
CA ASN A 12 9.77 -13.92 6.01
C ASN A 12 8.99 -14.36 7.25
N ASN A 13 8.84 -13.45 8.22
CA ASN A 13 7.88 -13.65 9.30
C ASN A 13 6.48 -13.81 8.71
N LEU A 14 6.06 -12.95 7.77
CA LEU A 14 4.78 -13.08 7.07
C LEU A 14 4.55 -14.44 6.39
N ASN A 15 5.59 -15.08 5.83
CA ASN A 15 5.49 -16.44 5.25
C ASN A 15 5.32 -17.54 6.31
N SER A 16 5.80 -17.31 7.53
CA SER A 16 5.63 -18.22 8.67
C SER A 16 4.44 -17.86 9.57
N PHE A 17 3.67 -16.81 9.24
CA PHE A 17 2.77 -16.14 10.16
C PHE A 17 1.35 -16.67 10.11
N ASP A 18 0.85 -16.96 11.31
CA ASP A 18 -0.54 -17.26 11.60
C ASP A 18 -1.44 -16.07 11.19
N ILE A 19 -2.37 -16.31 10.27
CA ILE A 19 -3.43 -15.36 9.87
C ILE A 19 -4.18 -14.81 11.10
N ASP A 20 -4.30 -15.62 12.17
CA ASP A 20 -4.95 -15.21 13.40
C ASP A 20 -4.08 -14.26 14.24
N TYR A 21 -2.76 -14.21 14.05
CA TYR A 21 -1.90 -13.17 14.60
C TYR A 21 -2.19 -11.82 13.95
N PHE A 22 -2.30 -11.78 12.62
CA PHE A 22 -2.68 -10.55 11.90
C PHE A 22 -3.98 -10.00 12.44
N LYS A 23 -5.03 -10.84 12.49
CA LYS A 23 -6.34 -10.45 13.04
C LYS A 23 -6.27 -9.86 14.45
N LYS A 24 -5.37 -10.36 15.30
CA LYS A 24 -5.20 -9.89 16.70
C LYS A 24 -4.35 -8.62 16.85
N LYS A 25 -3.44 -8.34 15.91
CA LYS A 25 -2.42 -7.28 16.02
C LYS A 25 -2.52 -6.17 14.96
N ASN A 26 -3.59 -6.19 14.17
CA ASN A 26 -3.89 -5.24 13.11
C ASN A 26 -3.54 -3.76 13.45
N ASP A 27 -4.03 -3.24 14.57
CA ASP A 27 -3.89 -1.80 14.89
C ASP A 27 -2.44 -1.34 15.12
N GLU A 28 -1.53 -2.22 15.52
CA GLU A 28 -0.11 -1.91 15.68
C GLU A 28 0.67 -2.10 14.36
N LEU A 29 0.22 -3.05 13.53
CA LEU A 29 0.94 -3.51 12.35
C LEU A 29 0.70 -2.64 11.11
N TYR A 30 -0.55 -2.22 10.87
CA TYR A 30 -0.89 -1.42 9.70
C TYR A 30 -0.19 -0.05 9.66
N PRO A 31 -0.03 0.69 10.79
CA PRO A 31 0.74 1.94 10.77
C PRO A 31 2.20 1.73 10.39
N PHE A 32 2.83 0.65 10.88
CA PHE A 32 4.20 0.29 10.51
C PHE A 32 4.30 -0.02 9.01
N LEU A 33 3.37 -0.82 8.48
CA LEU A 33 3.30 -1.18 7.08
C LEU A 33 3.07 0.02 6.15
N LEU A 34 2.20 0.94 6.56
CA LEU A 34 1.98 2.18 5.83
C LEU A 34 3.27 2.98 5.71
N ASN A 35 3.99 3.16 6.83
CA ASN A 35 5.26 3.90 6.82
C ASN A 35 6.31 3.20 5.96
N PHE A 36 6.42 1.87 6.06
CA PHE A 36 7.32 1.08 5.22
C PHE A 36 7.04 1.29 3.72
N LEU A 37 5.78 1.16 3.31
CA LEU A 37 5.38 1.37 1.92
C LEU A 37 5.72 2.78 1.44
N LEU A 38 5.36 3.81 2.21
CA LEU A 38 5.67 5.19 1.85
C LEU A 38 7.19 5.39 1.72
N GLU A 39 7.99 4.95 2.70
CA GLU A 39 9.44 5.06 2.61
C GLU A 39 10.03 4.40 1.37
N ASP A 40 9.51 3.25 0.93
CA ASP A 40 9.99 2.59 -0.29
C ASP A 40 9.54 3.31 -1.56
N LEU A 41 8.25 3.67 -1.65
CA LEU A 41 7.70 4.40 -2.81
C LEU A 41 8.49 5.67 -3.09
N PHE A 42 8.86 6.42 -2.06
CA PHE A 42 9.60 7.67 -2.19
C PHE A 42 11.12 7.49 -2.39
N LYS A 43 11.65 6.26 -2.39
CA LYS A 43 13.02 5.95 -2.83
C LYS A 43 13.11 5.63 -4.33
N ARG A 44 11.98 5.38 -4.99
CA ARG A 44 11.93 5.06 -6.42
C ARG A 44 12.07 6.33 -7.24
N ASP A 45 12.57 6.20 -8.47
CA ASP A 45 12.57 7.31 -9.42
C ASP A 45 11.13 7.64 -9.87
N GLU A 46 10.32 6.60 -10.03
CA GLU A 46 8.94 6.67 -10.48
C GLU A 46 8.01 5.74 -9.71
N ILE A 47 6.75 6.13 -9.58
CA ILE A 47 5.66 5.31 -9.08
C ILE A 47 4.55 5.22 -10.12
N GLN A 48 3.93 4.05 -10.22
CA GLN A 48 2.75 3.87 -11.05
C GLN A 48 1.50 3.94 -10.18
N ILE A 49 0.53 4.74 -10.62
CA ILE A 49 -0.79 4.86 -10.03
C ILE A 49 -1.79 4.25 -10.99
N GLY A 50 -2.46 3.18 -10.55
CA GLY A 50 -3.48 2.47 -11.31
C GLY A 50 -4.90 2.83 -10.88
N ILE A 51 -5.87 2.41 -11.70
CA ILE A 51 -7.30 2.40 -11.35
C ILE A 51 -7.75 0.95 -11.18
N GLN A 52 -8.19 0.59 -9.98
CA GLN A 52 -8.77 -0.72 -9.68
C GLN A 52 -10.27 -0.61 -9.48
N THR A 53 -11.02 -1.63 -9.89
CA THR A 53 -12.48 -1.71 -9.67
C THR A 53 -12.81 -2.91 -8.80
N TYR A 54 -13.51 -2.69 -7.68
CA TYR A 54 -13.96 -3.72 -6.76
C TYR A 54 -15.45 -3.51 -6.45
N TYR A 55 -16.29 -4.52 -6.66
CA TYR A 55 -17.77 -4.42 -6.52
C TYR A 55 -18.39 -3.17 -7.17
N LYS A 56 -17.93 -2.80 -8.38
CA LYS A 56 -18.36 -1.59 -9.13
C LYS A 56 -17.89 -0.25 -8.52
N VAL A 57 -17.14 -0.27 -7.42
CA VAL A 57 -16.48 0.90 -6.84
C VAL A 57 -15.08 1.02 -7.43
N LYS A 58 -14.66 2.23 -7.80
CA LYS A 58 -13.34 2.50 -8.37
C LYS A 58 -12.42 3.12 -7.33
N TYR A 59 -11.18 2.68 -7.32
CA TYR A 59 -10.12 3.18 -6.47
C TYR A 59 -8.96 3.61 -7.35
N SER A 60 -8.30 4.72 -6.99
CA SER A 60 -6.93 4.95 -7.42
C SER A 60 -5.99 4.26 -6.44
N CYS A 61 -4.89 3.71 -6.92
CA CYS A 61 -4.00 2.97 -6.04
C CYS A 61 -2.54 3.01 -6.47
N VAL A 62 -1.67 2.94 -5.48
CA VAL A 62 -0.24 2.67 -5.66
C VAL A 62 0.02 1.30 -5.08
N THR A 63 0.61 0.43 -5.89
CA THR A 63 0.90 -0.96 -5.54
C THR A 63 2.41 -1.16 -5.42
N TYR A 64 2.80 -1.81 -4.34
CA TYR A 64 4.14 -2.36 -4.14
C TYR A 64 4.03 -3.87 -4.19
N ASP A 65 4.60 -4.45 -5.25
CA ASP A 65 4.74 -5.89 -5.41
C ASP A 65 6.14 -6.32 -4.97
N GLN A 66 6.22 -7.39 -4.19
CA GLN A 66 7.49 -8.01 -3.84
C GLN A 66 7.42 -9.52 -4.07
N TYR A 67 8.45 -10.04 -4.75
CA TYR A 67 8.59 -11.42 -5.24
C TYR A 67 7.47 -11.80 -6.22
N GLU A 68 7.78 -11.89 -7.52
CA GLU A 68 6.93 -12.36 -8.64
C GLU A 68 5.43 -12.66 -8.32
N HIS A 69 4.70 -11.67 -7.79
CA HIS A 69 3.27 -11.72 -7.43
C HIS A 69 2.84 -12.56 -6.20
N GLU A 70 3.75 -12.94 -5.30
CA GLU A 70 3.39 -13.66 -4.07
C GLU A 70 2.82 -12.74 -2.99
N LYS A 71 3.27 -11.47 -2.98
CA LYS A 71 2.90 -10.49 -1.94
C LYS A 71 2.65 -9.11 -2.53
N GLU A 72 1.52 -8.54 -2.14
CA GLU A 72 1.09 -7.21 -2.55
C GLU A 72 0.85 -6.34 -1.33
N LEU A 73 1.37 -5.11 -1.35
CA LEU A 73 1.01 -4.05 -0.43
C LEU A 73 0.54 -2.83 -1.22
N THR A 74 -0.73 -2.46 -1.06
CA THR A 74 -1.37 -1.43 -1.89
C THR A 74 -2.04 -0.37 -1.02
N ILE A 75 -1.79 0.91 -1.31
CA ILE A 75 -2.64 2.01 -0.80
C ILE A 75 -3.74 2.24 -1.83
N LYS A 76 -4.99 2.02 -1.42
CA LYS A 76 -6.20 2.28 -2.23
C LYS A 76 -6.87 3.55 -1.72
N PHE A 77 -7.17 4.46 -2.63
CA PHE A 77 -7.84 5.72 -2.34
C PHE A 77 -9.20 5.73 -3.05
N LEU A 78 -10.28 5.90 -2.28
CA LEU A 78 -11.62 6.17 -2.79
C LEU A 78 -11.99 7.64 -2.61
N SER A 79 -11.60 8.22 -1.48
CA SER A 79 -11.81 9.64 -1.19
C SER A 79 -10.87 10.09 -0.08
N GLN A 80 -10.84 11.39 0.23
CA GLN A 80 -10.06 11.95 1.32
C GLN A 80 -10.35 11.32 2.70
N ASN A 81 -11.53 10.71 2.86
CA ASN A 81 -11.96 10.06 4.11
C ASN A 81 -11.94 8.53 4.04
N GLU A 82 -11.71 7.95 2.86
CA GLU A 82 -11.75 6.51 2.65
C GLU A 82 -10.50 6.08 1.88
N ILE A 83 -9.46 5.80 2.67
CA ILE A 83 -8.17 5.31 2.22
C ILE A 83 -7.93 3.98 2.92
N THR A 84 -7.65 2.94 2.15
CA THR A 84 -7.46 1.58 2.64
C THR A 84 -6.03 1.13 2.36
N LEU A 85 -5.36 0.61 3.38
CA LEU A 85 -4.16 -0.18 3.19
C LEU A 85 -4.58 -1.63 2.95
N PHE A 86 -4.21 -2.15 1.79
CA PHE A 86 -4.53 -3.49 1.32
C PHE A 86 -3.29 -4.35 1.34
N ILE A 87 -3.41 -5.56 1.86
CA ILE A 87 -2.35 -6.56 1.87
C ILE A 87 -2.91 -7.80 1.20
N SER A 88 -2.20 -8.36 0.24
CA SER A 88 -2.47 -9.70 -0.25
C SER A 88 -1.24 -10.58 -0.21
N LEU A 89 -1.47 -11.86 0.08
CA LEU A 89 -0.44 -12.88 0.17
C LEU A 89 -0.98 -14.20 -0.37
N MET A 90 -0.17 -14.86 -1.21
CA MET A 90 -0.41 -16.24 -1.62
C MET A 90 0.16 -17.17 -0.55
N ASP A 91 -0.61 -18.19 -0.13
CA ASP A 91 -0.08 -19.26 0.72
C ASP A 91 0.58 -20.39 -0.09
N ASP A 92 1.20 -21.34 0.59
CA ASP A 92 1.89 -22.49 -0.02
C ASP A 92 0.94 -23.40 -0.82
N ASP A 93 -0.37 -23.33 -0.56
CA ASP A 93 -1.40 -24.06 -1.31
C ASP A 93 -1.88 -23.29 -2.56
N GLY A 94 -1.29 -22.12 -2.85
CA GLY A 94 -1.67 -21.27 -3.98
C GLY A 94 -2.99 -20.52 -3.77
N LYS A 95 -3.43 -20.35 -2.52
CA LYS A 95 -4.63 -19.57 -2.18
C LYS A 95 -4.26 -18.15 -1.81
N LEU A 96 -4.93 -17.20 -2.48
CA LEU A 96 -4.79 -15.78 -2.19
C LEU A 96 -5.59 -15.39 -0.94
N HIS A 97 -4.91 -14.83 0.04
CA HIS A 97 -5.50 -14.18 1.20
C HIS A 97 -5.38 -12.66 1.05
N SER A 98 -6.44 -11.94 1.38
CA SER A 98 -6.50 -10.49 1.22
C SER A 98 -7.09 -9.82 2.44
N TYR A 99 -6.42 -8.78 2.91
CA TYR A 99 -6.79 -8.03 4.10
C TYR A 99 -6.88 -6.54 3.78
N ASN A 100 -7.91 -5.90 4.31
CA ASN A 100 -8.19 -4.48 4.11
C ASN A 100 -8.22 -3.79 5.47
N TYR A 101 -7.50 -2.68 5.58
CA TYR A 101 -7.55 -1.82 6.76
C TYR A 101 -7.87 -0.39 6.38
N LEU A 102 -9.00 0.11 6.87
CA LEU A 102 -9.39 1.50 6.69
C LEU A 102 -8.49 2.38 7.56
N LEU A 103 -7.74 3.28 6.93
CA LEU A 103 -6.83 4.17 7.65
C LEU A 103 -7.60 5.18 8.48
N GLY A 104 -7.20 5.32 9.75
CA GLY A 104 -7.69 6.38 10.62
C GLY A 104 -7.12 7.75 10.23
N LYS A 105 -7.71 8.81 10.76
CA LYS A 105 -7.34 10.20 10.45
C LYS A 105 -5.87 10.52 10.72
N GLU A 106 -5.30 9.98 11.80
CA GLU A 106 -3.88 10.22 12.13
C GLU A 106 -2.94 9.52 11.16
N GLN A 107 -3.29 8.32 10.67
CA GLN A 107 -2.52 7.60 9.66
C GLN A 107 -2.61 8.30 8.30
N ILE A 108 -3.77 8.84 7.93
CA ILE A 108 -3.91 9.58 6.66
C ILE A 108 -2.99 10.82 6.65
N LYS A 109 -2.76 11.47 7.79
CA LYS A 109 -1.85 12.62 7.89
C LYS A 109 -0.38 12.28 7.60
N SER A 110 0.04 11.00 7.71
CA SER A 110 1.42 10.62 7.37
C SER A 110 1.63 10.46 5.86
N ILE A 111 0.55 10.37 5.07
CA ILE A 111 0.64 10.28 3.61
C ILE A 111 0.95 11.67 3.04
N PRO A 112 1.99 11.82 2.20
CA PRO A 112 2.32 13.10 1.58
C PRO A 112 1.15 13.67 0.78
N LYS A 113 0.83 14.95 1.01
CA LYS A 113 -0.29 15.63 0.34
C LYS A 113 -0.20 15.57 -1.19
N GLY A 114 1.01 15.66 -1.76
CA GLY A 114 1.21 15.53 -3.19
C GLY A 114 0.73 14.18 -3.74
N LEU A 115 0.99 13.09 -3.00
CA LEU A 115 0.50 11.76 -3.37
C LEU A 115 -1.03 11.67 -3.26
N LEU A 116 -1.62 12.20 -2.20
CA LEU A 116 -3.08 12.24 -2.01
C LEU A 116 -3.78 13.00 -3.15
N ASN A 117 -3.24 14.16 -3.55
CA ASN A 117 -3.80 14.95 -4.63
C ASN A 117 -3.78 14.19 -5.96
N ILE A 118 -2.68 13.49 -6.28
CA ILE A 118 -2.58 12.75 -7.53
C ILE A 118 -3.48 11.52 -7.52
N LEU A 119 -3.59 10.81 -6.39
CA LEU A 119 -4.56 9.72 -6.24
C LEU A 119 -5.99 10.23 -6.48
N GLU A 120 -6.34 11.38 -5.91
CA GLU A 120 -7.64 12.02 -6.11
C GLU A 120 -7.87 12.40 -7.58
N ASP A 121 -6.89 13.02 -8.23
CA ASP A 121 -6.96 13.42 -9.64
C ASP A 121 -7.06 12.21 -10.58
N CYS A 122 -6.29 11.15 -10.32
CA CYS A 122 -6.36 9.91 -11.08
C CYS A 122 -7.75 9.28 -10.97
N LEU A 123 -8.33 9.25 -9.77
CA LEU A 123 -9.66 8.70 -9.55
C LEU A 123 -10.74 9.54 -10.24
N LYS A 124 -10.70 10.87 -10.12
CA LYS A 124 -11.67 11.78 -10.76
C LYS A 124 -11.67 11.65 -12.28
N ASN A 125 -10.48 11.56 -12.88
CA ASN A 125 -10.31 11.50 -14.33
C ASN A 125 -10.29 10.06 -14.88
N LEU A 126 -10.31 9.05 -13.99
CA LEU A 126 -10.22 7.63 -14.33
C LEU A 126 -8.97 7.28 -15.15
N THR A 127 -7.85 7.90 -14.81
CA THR A 127 -6.57 7.74 -15.51
C THR A 127 -5.55 6.96 -14.68
N THR A 128 -4.81 6.09 -15.35
CA THR A 128 -3.56 5.51 -14.81
C THR A 128 -2.40 6.43 -15.18
N GLN A 129 -1.45 6.65 -14.26
CA GLN A 129 -0.32 7.56 -14.49
C GLN A 129 0.97 6.98 -13.89
N THR A 130 2.10 7.22 -14.56
CA THR A 130 3.43 7.06 -13.98
C THR A 130 3.94 8.42 -13.56
N ILE A 131 4.35 8.55 -12.30
CA ILE A 131 4.74 9.81 -11.67
C ILE A 131 6.19 9.72 -11.23
N SER A 132 7.02 10.63 -11.71
CA SER A 132 8.38 10.79 -11.17
C SER A 132 8.31 11.36 -9.75
N ILE A 133 8.94 10.69 -8.77
CA ILE A 133 8.88 11.07 -7.35
C ILE A 133 9.37 12.50 -7.10
N ASN A 134 10.36 12.97 -7.86
CA ASN A 134 10.88 14.35 -7.76
C ASN A 134 9.81 15.44 -8.05
N LYS A 135 8.67 15.06 -8.66
CA LYS A 135 7.52 15.95 -8.87
C LYS A 135 6.55 15.97 -7.69
N LEU A 136 6.66 15.03 -6.74
CA LEU A 136 5.86 14.97 -5.51
C LEU A 136 6.40 15.86 -4.40
N THR A 137 7.69 16.21 -4.45
CA THR A 137 8.41 17.01 -3.45
C THR A 137 8.23 18.52 -3.63
N ILE A 138 7.02 18.99 -3.94
CA ILE A 138 6.73 20.43 -4.02
C ILE A 138 5.65 20.78 -3.00
N SER A 139 6.10 21.21 -1.81
CA SER A 139 5.47 22.22 -0.97
C SER A 139 6.40 22.60 0.18
#